data_AF-A0A934N8I3-F1
#
_entry.id   AF-A0A934N8I3-F1
#
_cell.length_a   1.000
_cell.length_b   1.000
_cell.length_c   1.000
_cell.angle_alpha   90.00
_cell.angle_beta   90.00
_cell.angle_gamma   90.00
#
_symmetry.space_group_name_H-M   'P 1'
#
loop_
_entity.id
_entity.type
_entity.pdbx_description
1 polymer ?
#
loop_
_entity_poly.entity_id
_entity_poly.type
_entity_poly.pdbx_seq_one_letter_code
_entity_poly.pdbx_strand_id
1 'polypeptide(L)'
;MLRADGWQLDRQVGSHRQFRHPTISGTVTVAGSGKGSQDRHHGEHSPSSWSERRPQVSTYLVIIEGSGDSYSAYVPDLPGCVAAGNTVQEVEELIREAIPLHIESLRAHGEPVPEPEARASSVSVEAAS
;
A
#
# COMPACT_ATOMS: atom_id res chain seq x y z
N MET A 1 -2.52 -13.10 -14.00
CA MET A 1 -2.96 -11.76 -14.45
C MET A 1 -1.79 -10.80 -14.53
N LEU A 2 -1.18 -10.28 -13.46
CA LEU A 2 -0.08 -9.30 -13.59
C LEU A 2 1.12 -9.73 -14.48
N ARG A 3 1.61 -10.97 -14.36
CA ARG A 3 2.73 -11.46 -15.19
C ARG A 3 2.42 -11.59 -16.69
N ALA A 4 1.15 -11.69 -17.08
CA ALA A 4 0.75 -11.85 -18.48
C ALA A 4 0.78 -10.50 -19.24
N ASP A 5 0.62 -9.39 -18.53
CA ASP A 5 0.56 -8.03 -19.09
C ASP A 5 1.91 -7.29 -19.00
N GLY A 6 3.04 -8.02 -18.91
CA GLY A 6 4.38 -7.44 -18.92
C GLY A 6 4.90 -6.90 -17.58
N TRP A 7 4.16 -7.05 -16.47
CA TRP A 7 4.61 -6.63 -15.14
C TRP A 7 5.70 -7.56 -14.60
N GLN A 8 6.81 -6.98 -14.17
CA GLN A 8 7.98 -7.66 -13.62
C GLN A 8 8.03 -7.50 -12.10
N LEU A 9 8.39 -8.56 -11.37
CA LEU A 9 8.60 -8.46 -9.92
C LEU A 9 9.87 -7.65 -9.66
N ASP A 10 9.73 -6.55 -8.93
CA ASP A 10 10.81 -5.62 -8.58
C ASP A 10 11.36 -5.92 -7.18
N ARG A 11 10.45 -6.05 -6.20
CA ARG A 11 10.80 -6.28 -4.79
C ARG A 11 9.79 -7.18 -4.09
N GLN A 12 10.24 -7.92 -3.08
CA GLN A 12 9.35 -8.64 -2.16
C GLN A 12 9.82 -8.44 -0.72
N VAL A 13 8.89 -8.08 0.17
CA VAL A 13 9.12 -7.94 1.62
C VAL A 13 7.99 -8.68 2.33
N GLY A 14 8.32 -9.76 3.05
CA GLY A 14 7.29 -10.63 3.64
C GLY A 14 6.33 -11.16 2.57
N SER A 15 5.04 -10.88 2.75
CA SER A 15 3.99 -11.26 1.80
C SER A 15 3.68 -10.20 0.74
N HIS A 16 4.25 -9.00 0.86
CA HIS A 16 4.08 -7.89 -0.09
C HIS A 16 5.02 -8.06 -1.28
N ARG A 17 4.44 -8.04 -2.48
CA ARG A 17 5.15 -8.14 -3.75
C ARG A 17 4.95 -6.87 -4.56
N GLN A 18 6.05 -6.22 -4.93
CA GLN A 18 6.05 -5.02 -5.77
C GLN A 18 6.36 -5.41 -7.21
N PHE A 19 5.51 -4.96 -8.13
CA PHE A 19 5.63 -5.19 -9.55
C PHE A 19 5.77 -3.86 -10.28
N ARG A 20 6.56 -3.85 -11.35
CA ARG A 20 6.77 -2.68 -12.22
C ARG A 20 6.53 -3.08 -13.67
N HIS A 21 5.96 -2.16 -14.46
CA HIS A 21 5.86 -2.35 -15.91
C HIS A 21 6.91 -1.48 -16.62
N PRO A 22 7.69 -2.02 -17.58
CA PRO A 22 8.79 -1.28 -18.21
C PRO A 22 8.31 -0.11 -19.10
N THR A 23 7.04 -0.12 -19.53
CA THR A 23 6.49 0.87 -20.47
C THR A 23 5.29 1.65 -19.92
N ILE A 24 4.70 1.19 -18.81
CA ILE A 24 3.55 1.82 -18.16
C ILE A 24 4.10 2.31 -16.84
N SER A 25 4.20 3.63 -16.66
CA SER A 25 4.71 4.19 -15.42
C SER A 25 3.79 3.78 -14.27
N GLY A 26 4.37 3.17 -13.24
CA GLY A 26 3.63 2.76 -12.04
C GLY A 26 4.29 1.57 -11.36
N THR A 27 4.25 1.60 -10.03
CA THR A 27 4.61 0.46 -9.18
C THR A 27 3.33 -0.11 -8.59
N VAL A 28 3.16 -1.43 -8.63
CA VAL A 28 2.02 -2.12 -8.02
C VAL A 28 2.50 -2.91 -6.83
N THR A 29 2.06 -2.58 -5.62
CA THR A 29 2.31 -3.36 -4.41
C THR A 29 1.11 -4.25 -4.16
N VAL A 30 1.29 -5.58 -4.17
CA VAL A 30 0.26 -6.58 -3.85
C VAL A 30 0.64 -7.33 -2.58
N ALA A 31 -0.13 -7.13 -1.52
CA ALA A 31 -0.07 -7.97 -0.32
C ALA A 31 -0.98 -9.20 -0.49
N GLY A 32 -0.52 -10.39 -0.06
CA GLY A 32 -1.36 -11.59 0.03
C GLY A 32 -1.16 -12.31 1.36
N SER A 33 -2.01 -13.30 1.68
CA SER A 33 -1.93 -14.08 2.92
C SER A 33 -0.69 -14.98 2.94
N GLY A 34 0.46 -14.41 3.32
CA GLY A 34 1.72 -15.12 3.55
C GLY A 34 2.06 -15.08 5.04
N LYS A 35 1.99 -16.24 5.71
CA LYS A 35 2.43 -16.40 7.11
C LYS A 35 3.93 -16.07 7.25
N GLY A 36 4.22 -15.00 7.99
CA GLY A 36 5.39 -14.79 8.86
C GLY A 36 6.81 -14.82 8.26
N SER A 37 7.57 -13.74 8.49
CA SER A 37 8.98 -13.83 8.91
C SER A 37 9.37 -12.54 9.63
N GLN A 38 9.70 -12.64 10.92
CA GLN A 38 10.32 -11.56 11.69
C GLN A 38 11.82 -11.57 11.41
N ASP A 39 12.37 -10.47 10.89
CA ASP A 39 13.80 -10.21 10.97
C ASP A 39 14.05 -8.89 11.70
N ARG A 40 14.67 -9.02 12.89
CA ARG A 40 15.19 -7.92 13.70
C ARG A 40 16.63 -7.66 13.27
N HIS A 41 16.98 -6.42 13.00
CA HIS A 41 18.37 -5.96 13.04
C HIS A 41 18.46 -4.67 13.86
N HIS A 42 19.12 -4.74 15.02
CA HIS A 42 19.58 -3.59 15.79
C HIS A 42 20.85 -3.04 15.12
N GLY A 43 20.79 -1.81 14.63
CA GLY A 43 21.94 -1.02 14.24
C GLY A 43 21.98 0.23 15.11
N GLU A 44 22.98 0.33 15.97
CA GLU A 44 23.21 1.46 16.87
C GLU A 44 23.88 2.60 16.09
N HIS A 45 23.25 3.76 16.01
CA HIS A 45 23.85 4.96 15.40
C HIS A 45 23.97 6.11 16.41
N SER A 46 25.15 6.74 16.37
CA SER A 46 25.67 7.81 17.23
C SER A 46 24.78 9.07 17.29
N PRO A 47 24.54 9.67 18.48
CA PRO A 47 23.67 10.83 18.63
C PRO A 47 24.47 12.14 18.56
N SER A 48 24.82 12.59 17.36
CA SER A 48 25.36 13.95 17.19
C SER A 48 24.90 14.62 15.89
N SER A 49 23.60 14.95 15.85
CA SER A 49 23.00 16.12 15.17
C SER A 49 21.52 15.81 14.86
N TRP A 50 20.68 15.75 15.89
CA TRP A 50 19.24 15.56 15.72
C TRP A 50 18.53 16.91 15.80
N SER A 51 18.36 17.59 14.67
CA SER A 51 17.20 18.46 14.52
C SER A 51 15.97 17.55 14.67
N GLU A 52 15.11 17.83 15.66
CA GLU A 52 13.90 17.09 15.99
C GLU A 52 12.91 17.12 14.80
N ARG A 53 13.18 16.31 13.78
CA ARG A 53 12.24 15.99 12.72
C ARG A 53 11.14 15.18 13.37
N ARG A 54 10.07 15.87 13.77
CA ARG A 54 8.79 15.23 14.10
C ARG A 54 8.47 14.25 12.98
N PRO A 55 8.13 12.98 13.29
CA PRO A 55 7.65 12.06 12.28
C PRO A 55 6.47 12.72 11.58
N GLN A 56 6.58 12.89 10.27
CA GLN A 56 5.48 13.40 9.47
C GLN A 56 4.45 12.29 9.43
N VAL A 57 3.32 12.50 10.11
CA VAL A 57 2.20 11.57 10.12
C VAL A 57 1.27 11.98 8.98
N SER A 58 1.15 11.13 7.96
CA SER A 58 0.19 11.28 6.87
C SER A 58 -0.94 10.27 7.05
N THR A 59 -2.17 10.70 6.85
CA THR A 59 -3.37 9.83 6.89
C THR A 59 -3.89 9.65 5.47
N TYR A 60 -4.00 8.41 5.01
CA TYR A 60 -4.54 8.07 3.69
C TYR A 60 -5.96 7.51 3.81
N LEU A 61 -6.84 7.85 2.87
CA LEU A 61 -8.12 7.19 2.72
C LEU A 61 -7.91 5.78 2.14
N VAL A 62 -8.52 4.78 2.76
CA VAL A 62 -8.51 3.40 2.27
C VAL A 62 -9.94 3.02 1.91
N ILE A 63 -10.14 2.51 0.70
CA ILE A 63 -11.41 1.93 0.26
C ILE A 63 -11.30 0.42 0.42
N ILE A 64 -12.28 -0.19 1.08
CA ILE A 64 -12.38 -1.64 1.27
C ILE A 64 -13.62 -2.14 0.55
N GLU A 65 -13.45 -3.10 -0.33
CA GLU A 65 -14.51 -3.71 -1.12
C GLU A 65 -14.48 -5.23 -0.91
N GLY A 66 -15.64 -5.86 -0.81
CA GLY A 66 -15.71 -7.30 -0.62
C GLY A 66 -17.00 -7.77 0.03
N SER A 67 -17.15 -9.08 0.11
CA SER A 67 -18.24 -9.74 0.82
C SER A 67 -17.86 -11.17 1.17
N GLY A 68 -18.50 -11.73 2.21
CA GLY A 68 -18.18 -13.08 2.69
C GLY A 68 -16.74 -13.16 3.18
N ASP A 69 -15.97 -14.09 2.60
CA ASP A 69 -14.57 -14.37 2.94
C ASP A 69 -13.57 -13.79 1.91
N SER A 70 -13.97 -12.75 1.17
CA SER A 70 -13.11 -12.13 0.15
C SER A 70 -13.23 -10.61 0.20
N TYR A 71 -12.15 -9.97 0.67
CA TYR A 71 -12.01 -8.52 0.73
C TYR A 71 -10.75 -8.07 -0.01
N SER A 72 -10.82 -6.86 -0.51
CA SER A 72 -9.71 -6.13 -1.11
C SER A 72 -9.71 -4.69 -0.63
N ALA A 73 -8.55 -4.07 -0.62
CA ALA A 73 -8.43 -2.65 -0.35
C ALA A 73 -7.48 -1.98 -1.32
N TYR A 74 -7.73 -0.70 -1.55
CA TYR A 74 -6.86 0.18 -2.32
C TYR A 74 -6.85 1.59 -1.73
N VAL A 75 -5.80 2.34 -2.06
CA VAL A 75 -5.62 3.75 -1.64
C VAL A 75 -5.80 4.65 -2.86
N PRO A 76 -6.86 5.49 -2.93
CA PRO A 76 -7.11 6.33 -4.10
C PRO A 76 -5.95 7.27 -4.44
N ASP A 77 -5.29 7.83 -3.43
CA ASP A 77 -4.14 8.73 -3.59
C ASP A 77 -2.83 8.02 -3.92
N LEU A 78 -2.76 6.68 -3.79
CA LEU A 78 -1.57 5.87 -4.13
C LEU A 78 -1.95 4.77 -5.14
N PRO A 79 -2.16 5.12 -6.43
CA PRO A 79 -2.53 4.15 -7.46
C PRO A 79 -1.54 2.98 -7.53
N GLY A 80 -2.06 1.76 -7.46
CA GLY A 80 -1.25 0.53 -7.44
C GLY A 80 -0.89 0.04 -6.04
N CYS A 81 -1.22 0.76 -4.97
CA CYS A 81 -1.14 0.25 -3.60
C CYS A 81 -2.43 -0.52 -3.26
N VAL A 82 -2.35 -1.87 -3.24
CA VAL A 82 -3.50 -2.74 -3.01
C VAL A 82 -3.20 -3.89 -2.04
N ALA A 83 -4.24 -4.39 -1.38
CA ALA A 83 -4.17 -5.55 -0.50
C ALA A 83 -5.41 -6.44 -0.69
N ALA A 84 -5.29 -7.73 -0.41
CA ALA A 84 -6.41 -8.68 -0.41
C ALA A 84 -6.29 -9.67 0.75
N GLY A 85 -7.42 -10.07 1.32
CA GLY A 85 -7.52 -10.89 2.53
C GLY A 85 -8.93 -11.41 2.75
N ASN A 86 -9.11 -12.27 3.75
CA ASN A 86 -10.38 -12.96 3.97
C ASN A 86 -11.31 -12.21 4.94
N THR A 87 -10.79 -11.23 5.68
CA THR A 87 -11.56 -10.37 6.57
C THR A 87 -11.23 -8.89 6.35
N VAL A 88 -12.14 -8.00 6.74
CA VAL A 88 -11.90 -6.55 6.73
C VAL A 88 -10.67 -6.20 7.55
N GLN A 89 -10.52 -6.80 8.73
CA GLN A 89 -9.38 -6.57 9.63
C GLN A 89 -8.05 -7.01 9.00
N GLU A 90 -8.00 -8.19 8.38
CA GLU A 90 -6.81 -8.69 7.69
C GLU A 90 -6.40 -7.73 6.56
N VAL A 91 -7.37 -7.28 5.75
CA VAL A 91 -7.10 -6.35 4.65
C VAL A 91 -6.62 -4.99 5.15
N GLU A 92 -7.19 -4.46 6.23
CA GLU A 92 -6.74 -3.22 6.87
C GLU A 92 -5.31 -3.29 7.39
N GLU A 93 -4.92 -4.42 7.98
CA GLU A 93 -3.54 -4.66 8.42
C GLU A 93 -2.59 -4.71 7.23
N LEU A 94 -2.93 -5.50 6.20
CA LEU A 94 -2.10 -5.66 5.02
C LEU A 94 -1.90 -4.35 4.23
N ILE A 95 -2.95 -3.55 4.06
CA ILE A 95 -2.85 -2.26 3.34
C ILE A 95 -2.07 -1.23 4.15
N ARG A 96 -2.20 -1.22 5.49
CA ARG A 96 -1.40 -0.37 6.38
C ARG A 96 0.10 -0.65 6.23
N GLU A 97 0.47 -1.91 6.06
CA GLU A 97 1.86 -2.32 5.78
C GLU A 97 2.28 -2.01 4.33
N ALA A 98 1.36 -2.09 3.36
CA ALA A 98 1.65 -1.86 1.94
C ALA A 98 1.95 -0.39 1.61
N ILE A 99 1.30 0.57 2.28
CA ILE A 99 1.45 2.02 2.06
C ILE A 99 2.91 2.49 2.18
N PRO A 100 3.62 2.27 3.31
CA PRO A 100 5.00 2.75 3.44
C PRO A 100 5.94 2.08 2.43
N LEU A 101 5.75 0.78 2.13
CA LEU A 101 6.53 0.07 1.11
C LEU A 101 6.33 0.67 -0.28
N HIS A 102 5.08 1.01 -0.62
CA HIS A 102 4.75 1.64 -1.88
C HIS A 102 5.39 3.03 -2.01
N ILE A 103 5.29 3.86 -0.96
CA ILE A 103 5.92 5.19 -0.90
C ILE A 103 7.45 5.08 -1.04
N GLU A 104 8.08 4.11 -0.35
CA GLU A 104 9.52 3.86 -0.47
C GLU A 104 9.91 3.53 -1.91
N SER A 105 9.13 2.68 -2.59
CA SER A 105 9.36 2.31 -3.98
C SER A 105 9.21 3.51 -4.93
N LEU A 106 8.16 4.33 -4.79
CA LEU A 106 7.99 5.56 -5.57
C LEU A 106 9.24 6.47 -5.44
N ARG A 107 9.70 6.70 -4.19
CA ARG A 107 10.90 7.49 -3.93
C ARG A 107 12.17 6.88 -4.53
N ALA A 108 12.35 5.56 -4.40
CA ALA A 108 13.51 4.85 -4.92
C ALA A 108 13.63 4.96 -6.45
N HIS A 109 12.51 5.19 -7.13
CA HIS A 109 12.44 5.30 -8.58
C HIS A 109 12.27 6.74 -9.08
N GLY A 110 12.40 7.74 -8.20
CA GLY A 110 12.27 9.15 -8.55
C GLY A 110 10.86 9.55 -8.97
N GLU A 111 9.86 8.75 -8.61
CA GLU A 111 8.45 9.05 -8.85
C GLU A 111 7.93 9.96 -7.72
N PRO A 112 7.06 10.94 -8.03
CA PRO A 112 6.47 11.78 -7.01
C PRO A 112 5.60 10.95 -6.06
N VAL A 113 5.64 11.28 -4.77
CA VAL A 113 4.71 10.73 -3.78
C VAL A 113 3.53 11.68 -3.70
N PRO A 114 2.31 11.27 -4.10
CA PRO A 114 1.13 12.11 -3.99
C PRO A 114 0.80 12.44 -2.53
N GLU A 115 0.25 13.64 -2.29
CA GLU A 115 -0.31 14.00 -0.99
C GLU A 115 -1.67 13.33 -0.77
N PRO A 116 -2.05 13.01 0.48
CA PRO A 116 -3.36 12.42 0.76
C PRO A 116 -4.48 13.46 0.65
N GLU A 117 -5.13 13.53 -0.51
CA GLU A 117 -6.19 14.51 -0.81
C GLU A 117 -7.59 13.88 -0.92
N ALA A 118 -7.69 12.55 -0.99
CA ALA A 118 -8.95 11.86 -1.20
C ALA A 118 -9.96 12.12 -0.06
N ARG A 119 -11.24 12.24 -0.45
CA ARG A 119 -12.38 12.44 0.48
C ARG A 119 -13.45 11.41 0.19
N ALA A 120 -14.04 10.87 1.26
CA ALA A 120 -15.21 10.01 1.18
C ALA A 120 -16.46 10.76 1.64
N SER A 121 -17.59 10.52 0.97
CA SER A 121 -18.91 10.99 1.39
C SER A 121 -19.96 9.96 0.98
N SER A 122 -20.97 9.78 1.82
CA SER A 122 -22.12 8.91 1.53
C SER A 122 -23.32 9.79 1.18
N VAL A 123 -24.05 9.43 0.11
CA VAL A 123 -25.27 10.11 -0.32
C VAL A 123 -26.41 9.11 -0.32
N SER A 124 -27.52 9.44 0.33
CA SER A 124 -28.76 8.65 0.30
C SER A 124 -29.62 9.08 -0.87
N VAL A 125 -30.14 8.12 -1.63
CA VAL A 125 -31.03 8.36 -2.77
C VAL A 125 -32.28 7.51 -2.64
N GLU A 126 -33.43 8.04 -3.06
CA GLU A 126 -34.64 7.24 -3.25
C GLU A 126 -34.55 6.53 -4.60
N ALA A 127 -34.61 5.20 -4.59
CA ALA A 127 -34.73 4.43 -5.83
C ALA A 127 -36.19 4.51 -6.30
N ALA A 128 -36.43 5.06 -7.49
CA ALA A 128 -37.75 4.97 -8.12
C ALA A 128 -38.07 3.48 -8.31
N SER A 129 -39.22 3.06 -7.76
CA SER A 129 -39.77 1.70 -7.92
C SER A 129 -40.42 1.50 -9.29
#